data_AF-A0A177I1E6-F1
#
_entry.id   AF-A0A177I1E6-F1
#
_cell.length_a   1.000
_cell.length_b   1.000
_cell.length_c   1.000
_cell.angle_alpha   90.00
_cell.angle_beta   90.00
_cell.angle_gamma   90.00
#
_symmetry.space_group_name_H-M   'P 1'
#
loop_
_entity.id
_entity.type
_entity.pdbx_description
1 polymer ?
#
loop_
_entity_poly.entity_id
_entity_poly.type
_entity_poly.pdbx_seq_one_letter_code
_entity_poly.pdbx_strand_id
1 'polypeptide(L)'
;MQRTTITIDDELAGALDAYMDSTGAGSRSEAIRDLVRRGLSARPEAPADAPCFGIVSYTVDQSVRNLASRVPQGRLDRHDQAVASLSIPLDHTTSIDVTLMRGPVGDVSSYAEALFLERGVMHGTLNLIPVTQDTSAHSHEDGDVSHRSHTHLRVRSGF
;
A
#
# COMPACT_ATOMS: atom_id res chain seq x y z
N MET A 1 -3.94 -5.37 -29.60
CA MET A 1 -3.17 -4.19 -29.11
C MET A 1 -3.81 -2.94 -29.69
N GLN A 2 -4.02 -1.90 -28.88
CA GLN A 2 -4.52 -0.60 -29.32
C GLN A 2 -3.37 0.41 -29.31
N ARG A 3 -3.30 1.28 -30.31
CA ARG A 3 -2.27 2.34 -30.41
C ARG A 3 -2.85 3.67 -29.93
N THR A 4 -2.19 4.29 -28.98
CA THR A 4 -2.54 5.61 -28.44
C THR A 4 -1.37 6.55 -28.63
N THR A 5 -1.63 7.76 -29.14
CA THR A 5 -0.64 8.84 -29.22
C THR A 5 -0.95 9.83 -28.10
N ILE A 6 0.08 10.17 -27.32
CA ILE A 6 -0.02 11.11 -26.20
C ILE A 6 1.06 12.19 -26.37
N THR A 7 0.74 13.42 -26.00
CA THR A 7 1.69 14.52 -25.91
C THR A 7 2.04 14.71 -24.44
N ILE A 8 3.33 14.80 -24.14
CA ILE A 8 3.88 15.06 -22.81
C ILE A 8 4.94 16.16 -22.94
N ASP A 9 5.18 16.91 -21.87
CA ASP A 9 6.23 17.92 -21.82
C ASP A 9 7.64 17.27 -21.80
N ASP A 10 8.65 18.10 -22.07
CA ASP A 10 10.05 17.66 -22.20
C ASP A 10 10.63 17.15 -20.87
N GLU A 11 10.16 17.67 -19.74
CA GLU A 11 10.61 17.25 -18.41
C GLU A 11 10.14 15.82 -18.13
N LEU A 12 8.87 15.53 -18.36
CA LEU A 12 8.29 14.20 -18.20
C LEU A 12 8.87 13.19 -19.21
N ALA A 13 9.14 13.63 -20.44
CA ALA A 13 9.84 12.80 -21.42
C ALA A 13 11.25 12.43 -20.96
N GLY A 14 11.99 13.37 -20.37
CA GLY A 14 13.30 13.11 -19.79
C GLY A 14 13.25 12.15 -18.60
N ALA A 15 12.25 12.28 -17.72
CA ALA A 15 12.04 11.35 -16.62
C ALA A 15 11.72 9.92 -17.10
N LEU A 16 10.96 9.78 -18.19
CA LEU A 16 10.66 8.48 -18.80
C LEU A 16 11.92 7.82 -19.37
N ASP A 17 12.80 8.59 -20.03
CA ASP A 17 14.06 8.07 -20.56
C ASP A 17 14.99 7.62 -19.41
N ALA A 18 15.12 8.42 -18.35
CA ALA A 18 15.88 8.03 -17.17
C ALA A 18 15.33 6.75 -16.49
N TYR A 19 14.00 6.61 -16.47
CA TYR A 19 13.36 5.38 -15.99
C TYR A 19 13.74 4.18 -16.86
N MET A 20 13.68 4.31 -18.19
CA MET A 20 14.08 3.25 -19.13
C MET A 20 15.51 2.77 -18.89
N ASP A 21 16.45 3.70 -18.71
CA ASP A 21 17.86 3.40 -18.44
C ASP A 21 18.03 2.63 -17.13
N SER A 22 17.25 2.98 -16.10
CA SER A 22 17.31 2.34 -14.79
C SER A 22 16.70 0.93 -14.76
N THR A 23 15.69 0.65 -15.59
CA THR A 23 14.97 -0.62 -15.60
C THR A 23 15.37 -1.57 -16.73
N GLY A 24 16.14 -1.09 -17.71
CA GLY A 24 16.52 -1.84 -18.91
C GLY A 24 15.36 -2.04 -19.91
N ALA A 25 14.37 -1.13 -19.92
CA ALA A 25 13.24 -1.24 -20.83
C ALA A 25 13.68 -0.96 -22.28
N GLY A 26 13.32 -1.81 -23.24
CA GLY A 26 13.79 -1.74 -24.62
C GLY A 26 13.09 -0.67 -25.47
N SER A 27 12.01 -0.07 -24.99
CA SER A 27 11.33 1.04 -25.65
C SER A 27 10.49 1.90 -24.70
N ARG A 28 10.23 3.17 -25.09
CA ARG A 28 9.30 4.06 -24.36
C ARG A 28 7.92 3.45 -24.20
N SER A 29 7.43 2.71 -25.21
CA SER A 29 6.12 2.03 -25.14
C SER A 29 6.10 0.90 -24.11
N GLU A 30 7.25 0.24 -23.87
CA GLU A 30 7.39 -0.78 -22.84
C GLU A 30 7.43 -0.16 -21.44
N ALA A 31 8.25 0.88 -21.25
CA ALA A 31 8.31 1.63 -20.00
C ALA A 31 6.96 2.26 -19.63
N ILE A 32 6.28 2.92 -20.58
CA ILE A 32 4.94 3.48 -20.36
C ILE A 32 3.95 2.38 -19.98
N ARG A 33 3.99 1.20 -20.61
CA ARG A 33 3.07 0.11 -20.28
C ARG A 33 3.31 -0.42 -18.86
N ASP A 34 4.57 -0.55 -18.45
CA ASP A 34 4.93 -0.95 -17.09
C ASP A 34 4.49 0.09 -16.07
N LEU A 35 4.78 1.38 -16.31
CA LEU A 35 4.34 2.48 -15.46
C LEU A 35 2.81 2.57 -15.36
N VAL A 36 2.10 2.44 -16.48
CA VAL A 36 0.63 2.42 -16.51
C VAL A 36 0.10 1.20 -15.78
N ARG A 37 0.70 0.00 -15.96
CA ARG A 37 0.28 -1.20 -15.23
C ARG A 37 0.48 -1.03 -13.74
N ARG A 38 1.64 -0.54 -13.29
CA ARG A 38 1.91 -0.24 -11.88
C ARG A 38 0.96 0.82 -11.32
N GLY A 39 0.71 1.89 -12.07
CA GLY A 39 -0.20 2.96 -11.67
C GLY A 39 -1.67 2.52 -11.60
N LEU A 40 -2.11 1.65 -12.52
CA LEU A 40 -3.45 1.07 -12.51
C LEU A 40 -3.59 -0.05 -11.47
N SER A 41 -2.54 -0.84 -11.22
CA SER A 41 -2.51 -1.80 -10.11
C SER A 41 -2.47 -1.12 -8.73
N ALA A 42 -1.95 0.10 -8.64
CA ALA A 42 -2.00 0.92 -7.43
C ALA A 42 -3.39 1.50 -7.14
N ARG A 43 -4.34 1.41 -8.08
CA ARG A 43 -5.74 1.80 -7.90
C ARG A 43 -6.63 0.60 -8.23
N PRO A 44 -6.81 -0.33 -7.29
CA PRO A 44 -7.62 -1.50 -7.59
C PRO A 44 -9.06 -1.08 -7.91
N GLU A 45 -9.62 -1.58 -9.01
CA GLU A 45 -11.05 -1.88 -9.09
C GLU A 45 -11.34 -3.08 -8.16
N ALA A 46 -11.01 -2.95 -6.89
CA ALA A 46 -11.29 -3.96 -5.89
C ALA A 46 -12.64 -3.66 -5.24
N PRO A 47 -13.48 -4.69 -5.02
CA PRO A 47 -14.65 -4.54 -4.17
C PRO A 47 -14.25 -3.94 -2.82
N ALA A 48 -14.98 -2.92 -2.36
CA ALA A 48 -14.64 -2.21 -1.12
C ALA A 48 -14.63 -3.14 0.11
N ASP A 49 -15.41 -4.22 0.05
CA ASP A 49 -15.53 -5.26 1.07
C ASP A 49 -14.48 -6.38 0.94
N ALA A 50 -13.66 -6.39 -0.11
CA ALA A 50 -12.66 -7.43 -0.30
C ALA A 50 -11.60 -7.39 0.82
N PRO A 51 -11.27 -8.53 1.45
CA PRO A 51 -10.26 -8.57 2.50
C PRO A 51 -8.85 -8.38 1.94
N CYS A 52 -8.08 -7.51 2.58
CA CYS A 52 -6.72 -7.20 2.17
C CYS A 52 -5.80 -6.93 3.36
N PHE A 53 -4.50 -6.88 3.05
CA PHE A 53 -3.53 -6.10 3.81
C PHE A 53 -3.20 -4.83 3.03
N GLY A 54 -2.96 -3.74 3.74
CA GLY A 54 -2.48 -2.49 3.18
C GLY A 54 -1.12 -2.11 3.74
N ILE A 55 -0.20 -1.68 2.90
CA ILE A 55 1.04 -1.02 3.32
C ILE A 55 0.89 0.45 2.98
N VAL A 56 0.76 1.29 3.99
CA VAL A 56 0.67 2.75 3.86
C VAL A 56 2.03 3.34 4.20
N SER A 57 2.74 3.90 3.22
CA SER A 57 4.03 4.55 3.43
C SER A 57 3.96 6.03 3.06
N TYR A 58 4.58 6.87 3.87
CA TYR A 58 4.51 8.32 3.74
C TYR A 58 5.67 8.97 4.52
N THR A 59 5.98 10.21 4.18
CA THR A 59 6.87 11.08 4.97
C THR A 59 6.02 12.06 5.77
N VAL A 60 6.41 12.33 7.02
CA VAL A 60 5.72 13.28 7.91
C VAL A 60 6.69 14.37 8.33
N ASP A 61 6.31 15.63 8.17
CA ASP A 61 6.94 16.77 8.84
C ASP A 61 6.36 16.94 10.26
N GLN A 62 7.11 16.46 11.25
CA GLN A 62 6.74 16.50 12.66
C GLN A 62 6.76 17.91 13.26
N SER A 63 7.33 18.91 12.57
CA SER A 63 7.26 20.31 12.99
C SER A 63 5.86 20.92 12.78
N VAL A 64 5.03 20.29 11.94
CA VAL A 64 3.65 20.73 11.71
C VAL A 64 2.81 20.52 12.97
N ARG A 65 2.28 21.62 13.50
CA ARG A 65 1.47 21.63 14.71
C ARG A 65 0.33 20.60 14.62
N ASN A 66 0.20 19.79 15.66
CA ASN A 66 -0.80 18.73 15.81
C ASN A 66 -0.67 17.55 14.83
N LEU A 67 0.30 17.50 13.92
CA LEU A 67 0.47 16.35 13.03
C LEU A 67 1.15 15.19 13.76
N ALA A 68 2.21 15.49 14.53
CA ALA A 68 2.95 14.51 15.32
C ALA A 68 2.10 13.74 16.33
N SER A 69 0.99 14.32 16.81
CA SER A 69 0.02 13.63 17.68
C SER A 69 -1.11 12.94 16.90
N ARG A 70 -1.55 13.53 15.79
CA ARG A 70 -2.70 13.03 15.02
C ARG A 70 -2.39 11.78 14.23
N VAL A 71 -1.20 11.66 13.65
CA VAL A 71 -0.80 10.46 12.89
C VAL A 71 -0.81 9.22 13.80
N PRO A 72 -0.17 9.21 14.99
CA PRO A 72 -0.34 8.13 15.95
C PRO A 72 -1.78 7.91 16.40
N GLN A 73 -2.54 8.99 16.65
CA GLN A 73 -3.94 8.87 17.07
C GLN A 73 -4.82 8.19 16.01
N GLY A 74 -4.65 8.54 14.73
CA GLY A 74 -5.40 7.91 13.64
C GLY A 74 -5.17 6.41 13.52
N ARG A 75 -3.98 5.92 13.93
CA ARG A 75 -3.69 4.49 14.06
C ARG A 75 -4.35 3.88 15.30
N LEU A 76 -4.35 4.58 16.44
CA LEU A 76 -5.01 4.13 17.66
C LEU A 76 -6.53 4.01 17.47
N ASP A 77 -7.14 4.97 16.78
CA ASP A 77 -8.57 4.96 16.45
C ASP A 77 -8.95 3.75 15.57
N ARG A 78 -7.97 3.16 14.88
CA ARG A 78 -8.09 1.98 14.01
C ARG A 78 -7.22 0.82 14.49
N HIS A 79 -7.05 0.66 15.81
CA HIS A 79 -6.20 -0.37 16.41
C HIS A 79 -6.57 -1.81 16.00
N ASP A 80 -7.81 -2.03 15.58
CA ASP A 80 -8.31 -3.31 15.05
C ASP A 80 -7.86 -3.58 13.61
N GLN A 81 -7.52 -2.52 12.86
CA GLN A 81 -7.04 -2.58 11.48
C GLN A 81 -5.52 -2.38 11.38
N ALA A 82 -4.93 -1.54 12.24
CA ALA A 82 -3.50 -1.26 12.26
C ALA A 82 -2.74 -2.43 12.91
N VAL A 83 -2.04 -3.22 12.09
CA VAL A 83 -1.29 -4.40 12.52
C VAL A 83 0.06 -4.00 13.13
N ALA A 84 0.77 -3.09 12.47
CA ALA A 84 2.07 -2.59 12.92
C ALA A 84 2.36 -1.23 12.31
N SER A 85 3.19 -0.44 12.96
CA SER A 85 3.72 0.80 12.39
C SER A 85 5.18 0.98 12.75
N LEU A 86 5.95 1.47 11.79
CA LEU A 86 7.34 1.88 11.93
C LEU A 86 7.42 3.37 11.62
N SER A 87 8.22 4.11 12.39
CA SER A 87 8.57 5.50 12.12
C SER A 87 10.08 5.63 12.20
N ILE A 88 10.68 6.17 11.15
CA ILE A 88 12.13 6.24 10.94
C ILE A 88 12.49 7.72 10.80
N PRO A 89 13.22 8.31 11.75
CA PRO A 89 13.64 9.71 11.62
C PRO A 89 14.62 9.85 10.44
N LEU A 90 14.38 10.85 9.59
CA LEU A 90 15.29 11.23 8.50
C LEU A 90 16.19 12.39 8.94
N ASP A 91 15.62 13.38 9.61
CA ASP A 91 16.31 14.55 10.13
C ASP A 91 15.65 15.06 11.42
N HIS A 92 15.92 16.32 11.79
CA HIS A 92 15.39 16.95 13.00
C HIS A 92 13.87 17.18 13.00
N THR A 93 13.23 17.09 11.83
CA THR A 93 11.83 17.47 11.63
C THR A 93 11.03 16.44 10.84
N THR A 94 11.67 15.59 10.04
CA THR A 94 10.97 14.65 9.15
C THR A 94 11.22 13.19 9.50
N SER A 95 10.21 12.35 9.29
CA SER A 95 10.30 10.89 9.38
C SER A 95 9.68 10.21 8.17
N ILE A 96 10.17 9.00 7.86
CA ILE A 96 9.45 8.03 7.03
C ILE A 96 8.62 7.16 7.96
N ASP A 97 7.33 7.12 7.72
CA ASP A 97 6.39 6.27 8.44
C ASP A 97 5.84 5.20 7.50
N VAL A 98 5.76 3.97 8.01
CA VAL A 98 5.16 2.83 7.33
C VAL A 98 4.17 2.17 8.27
N THR A 99 2.91 2.06 7.86
CA THR A 99 1.84 1.42 8.63
C THR A 99 1.30 0.22 7.86
N LEU A 100 1.40 -0.96 8.46
CA LEU A 100 0.77 -2.18 7.97
C LEU A 100 -0.65 -2.24 8.53
N MET A 101 -1.63 -2.40 7.64
CA MET A 101 -3.04 -2.51 7.96
C MET A 101 -3.62 -3.82 7.45
N ARG A 102 -4.71 -4.27 8.09
CA ARG A 102 -5.52 -5.41 7.69
C ARG A 102 -6.99 -5.00 7.75
N GLY A 103 -7.74 -5.25 6.70
CA GLY A 103 -9.15 -4.92 6.67
C GLY A 103 -9.75 -4.97 5.27
N PRO A 104 -11.01 -4.51 5.12
CA PRO A 104 -11.62 -4.29 3.81
C PRO A 104 -10.84 -3.23 3.02
N VAL A 105 -10.76 -3.40 1.71
CA VAL A 105 -10.08 -2.42 0.82
C VAL A 105 -10.61 -1.00 1.02
N GLY A 106 -11.93 -0.84 1.14
CA GLY A 106 -12.57 0.47 1.29
C GLY A 106 -12.07 1.23 2.52
N ASP A 107 -11.99 0.54 3.66
CA ASP A 107 -11.56 1.15 4.93
C ASP A 107 -10.08 1.53 4.90
N VAL A 108 -9.23 0.60 4.43
CA VAL A 108 -7.79 0.80 4.31
C VAL A 108 -7.48 1.95 3.34
N SER A 109 -8.17 1.98 2.20
CA SER A 109 -7.98 3.03 1.18
C SER A 109 -8.46 4.39 1.70
N SER A 110 -9.64 4.45 2.31
CA SER A 110 -10.18 5.69 2.86
C SER A 110 -9.28 6.28 3.95
N TYR A 111 -8.69 5.44 4.79
CA TYR A 111 -7.72 5.89 5.78
C TYR A 111 -6.45 6.47 5.13
N ALA A 112 -5.88 5.77 4.15
CA ALA A 112 -4.68 6.23 3.46
C ALA A 112 -4.93 7.55 2.72
N GLU A 113 -6.07 7.67 2.01
CA GLU A 113 -6.46 8.90 1.31
C GLU A 113 -6.64 10.08 2.28
N ALA A 114 -7.34 9.87 3.40
CA ALA A 114 -7.50 10.90 4.42
C ALA A 114 -6.15 11.33 5.01
N LEU A 115 -5.24 10.38 5.25
CA LEU A 115 -3.90 10.65 5.76
C LEU A 115 -3.06 11.45 4.75
N PHE A 116 -3.13 11.13 3.46
CA PHE A 116 -2.37 11.83 2.42
C PHE A 116 -2.84 13.26 2.19
N LEU A 117 -4.06 13.61 2.62
CA LEU A 117 -4.59 14.97 2.58
C LEU A 117 -4.17 15.83 3.79
N GLU A 118 -3.58 15.24 4.84
CA GLU A 118 -3.11 16.00 5.98
C GLU A 118 -1.90 16.87 5.60
N ARG A 119 -1.95 18.14 5.99
CA ARG A 119 -0.85 19.07 5.76
C ARG A 119 0.40 18.58 6.51
N GLY A 120 1.50 18.43 5.79
CA GLY A 120 2.78 17.92 6.32
C GLY A 120 2.99 16.43 6.09
N VAL A 121 2.00 15.73 5.52
CA VAL A 121 2.18 14.39 4.94
C VAL A 121 2.63 14.55 3.49
N MET A 122 3.67 13.84 3.11
CA MET A 122 4.30 13.90 1.78
C MET A 122 4.58 12.49 1.28
N HIS A 123 4.71 12.34 -0.04
CA HIS A 123 5.10 11.08 -0.68
C HIS A 123 4.25 9.87 -0.26
N GLY A 124 2.96 10.10 -0.01
CA GLY A 124 2.02 9.06 0.41
C GLY A 124 1.77 8.03 -0.69
N THR A 125 1.92 6.76 -0.35
CA THR A 125 1.62 5.63 -1.23
C THR A 125 0.91 4.53 -0.47
N LEU A 126 -0.12 3.95 -1.09
CA LEU A 126 -0.83 2.79 -0.60
C LEU A 126 -0.54 1.60 -1.52
N ASN A 127 -0.13 0.47 -0.94
CA ASN A 127 -0.04 -0.80 -1.63
C ASN A 127 -1.02 -1.79 -1.01
N LEU A 128 -1.92 -2.34 -1.81
CA LEU A 128 -2.96 -3.28 -1.38
C LEU A 128 -2.61 -4.71 -1.78
N ILE A 129 -2.69 -5.63 -0.81
CA ILE A 129 -2.36 -7.04 -0.95
C ILE A 129 -3.65 -7.84 -0.71
N PRO A 130 -4.32 -8.35 -1.76
CA PRO A 130 -5.54 -9.12 -1.62
C PRO A 130 -5.26 -10.46 -0.92
N VAL A 131 -6.12 -10.83 0.01
CA VAL A 131 -6.04 -12.13 0.70
C VAL A 131 -7.38 -12.85 0.65
N THR A 132 -7.36 -14.17 0.81
CA THR A 132 -8.54 -14.96 1.18
C THR A 132 -8.30 -15.58 2.55
N GLN A 133 -9.39 -15.82 3.26
CA GLN A 133 -9.38 -16.43 4.58
C GLN A 133 -9.97 -17.83 4.48
N ASP A 134 -9.10 -18.85 4.54
CA ASP A 134 -9.52 -20.24 4.58
C ASP A 134 -9.47 -20.73 6.02
N THR A 135 -10.62 -21.10 6.59
CA THR A 135 -10.66 -21.78 7.88
C THR A 135 -10.55 -23.28 7.64
N SER A 136 -9.44 -23.89 8.07
CA SER A 136 -9.26 -25.33 8.00
C SER A 136 -9.05 -25.93 9.39
N ALA A 137 -9.62 -27.12 9.59
CA ALA A 137 -9.38 -27.94 10.76
C ALA A 137 -8.47 -29.09 10.35
N HIS A 138 -7.29 -29.20 10.98
CA HIS A 138 -6.38 -30.31 10.77
C HIS A 138 -6.06 -30.99 12.10
N SER A 139 -5.86 -32.31 12.06
CA SER A 139 -5.36 -33.13 13.16
C SER A 139 -3.84 -33.19 13.09
N HIS A 140 -3.16 -32.84 14.19
CA HIS A 140 -1.74 -33.19 14.34
C HIS A 140 -1.66 -34.65 14.80
N GLU A 141 -0.86 -35.46 14.11
CA GLU A 141 -0.45 -36.80 14.57
C GLU A 141 0.56 -36.65 15.70
N ASP A 142 0.10 -36.31 16.89
CA ASP A 142 0.75 -36.66 18.16
C ASP A 142 -0.28 -36.44 19.27
N GLY A 143 -0.57 -37.51 20.00
CA GLY A 143 -1.78 -37.65 20.79
C GLY A 143 -1.98 -36.57 21.86
N ASP A 144 -2.97 -35.70 21.65
CA ASP A 144 -4.01 -35.36 22.63
C ASP A 144 -5.15 -34.61 21.91
N VAL A 145 -6.39 -34.95 22.26
CA VAL A 145 -7.59 -34.63 21.48
C VAL A 145 -8.02 -33.18 21.73
N SER A 146 -7.59 -32.25 20.88
CA SER A 146 -8.33 -31.01 20.66
C SER A 146 -8.30 -30.58 19.19
N HIS A 147 -9.45 -30.68 18.52
CA HIS A 147 -9.67 -30.11 17.18
C HIS A 147 -9.60 -28.58 17.26
N ARG A 148 -8.39 -28.01 17.14
CA ARG A 148 -8.25 -26.55 17.07
C ARG A 148 -8.37 -26.09 15.63
N SER A 149 -9.57 -25.64 15.26
CA SER A 149 -9.79 -24.91 14.01
C SER A 149 -8.89 -23.67 14.01
N HIS A 150 -8.06 -23.51 12.99
CA HIS A 150 -7.29 -22.29 12.79
C HIS A 150 -7.55 -21.71 11.41
N THR A 151 -7.20 -20.45 11.26
CA THR A 151 -7.47 -19.70 10.04
C THR A 151 -6.17 -19.44 9.33
N HIS A 152 -6.12 -19.77 8.05
CA HIS A 152 -5.02 -19.40 7.16
C HIS A 152 -5.40 -18.22 6.29
N LEU A 153 -4.46 -17.29 6.16
CA LEU A 153 -4.51 -16.22 5.17
C LEU A 153 -3.71 -16.65 3.95
N ARG A 154 -4.32 -16.59 2.77
CA ARG A 154 -3.65 -16.88 1.50
C ARG A 154 -3.67 -15.64 0.62
N VAL A 155 -2.51 -15.24 0.14
CA VAL A 155 -2.37 -14.10 -0.78
C VAL A 155 -2.93 -14.47 -2.15
N ARG A 156 -3.69 -13.57 -2.78
CA ARG A 156 -4.19 -13.71 -4.15
C ARG A 156 -3.28 -12.98 -5.13
N SER A 157 -3.25 -13.42 -6.39
CA SER A 157 -2.52 -12.74 -7.47
C SER A 157 -3.15 -11.42 -7.90
N GLY A 158 -4.40 -11.16 -7.48
CA GLY A 158 -5.18 -9.95 -7.75
C GLY A 158 -6.49 -9.96 -6.97
N PHE A 159 -7.21 -8.83 -7.00
CA PHE A 159 -8.56 -8.71 -6.45
C PHE A 159 -9.57 -9.47 -7.32
#